data_AF-A0A8J5QQ47-F1
#
_entry.id   AF-A0A8J5QQ47-F1
#
_cell.length_a   1.000
_cell.length_b   1.000
_cell.length_c   1.000
_cell.angle_alpha   90.00
_cell.angle_beta   90.00
_cell.angle_gamma   90.00
#
_symmetry.space_group_name_H-M   'P 1'
#
loop_
_entity.id
_entity.type
_entity.pdbx_description
1 polymer ?
#
loop_
_entity_poly.entity_id
_entity_poly.type
_entity_poly.pdbx_seq_one_letter_code
_entity_poly.pdbx_strand_id
1 'polypeptide(L)'
;MLSRSLIRSVRSLPKPSVSLLAIRNNSQDVLARYKSKLETKAKQLGAKDVDELKQKLKDEIEQAKKEFNTVDPLKELEEYEARQAEELAKDLQKSTIIKVRSPIKKDTPKLPYKILNDFIDVEKIRELPKREVEYIWKARFQSKERSLNAIIDNVQFSKMYVNAFKNPSFILPLPKNDQGYEMHFVQWAFVGPQTVHCMLTTVAEYKLHKEYAKPHTTLMFHQDLVSEKPGVVLMNGVCETESSLSIDEAQLLVLNVQRFYGGLGNSEVKLKLLNDFTQGHEGFSTEELIKEATTFE
;
A
#
# COMPACT_ATOMS: atom_id res chain seq x y z
N MET A 1 15.54 17.50 7.94
CA MET A 1 15.51 16.23 8.71
C MET A 1 14.33 16.24 9.66
N LEU A 2 13.16 15.73 9.27
CA LEU A 2 12.09 15.31 10.20
C LEU A 2 11.14 14.41 9.40
N SER A 3 11.60 13.21 9.01
CA SER A 3 10.68 12.16 8.58
C SER A 3 10.29 11.37 9.82
N ARG A 4 9.10 11.69 10.30
CA ARG A 4 8.34 10.94 11.30
C ARG A 4 7.94 9.60 10.69
N SER A 5 8.59 8.51 11.09
CA SER A 5 8.01 7.19 10.90
C SER A 5 6.91 6.99 11.94
N LEU A 6 5.66 7.17 11.52
CA LEU A 6 4.49 6.71 12.25
C LEU A 6 4.47 5.18 12.21
N ILE A 7 5.14 4.56 13.18
CA ILE A 7 4.92 3.16 13.52
C ILE A 7 3.50 3.09 14.09
N ARG A 8 2.57 2.51 13.33
CA ARG A 8 1.27 2.06 13.84
C ARG A 8 1.54 0.98 14.89
N SER A 9 1.69 1.42 16.13
CA SER A 9 1.60 0.57 17.31
C SER A 9 0.20 -0.05 17.30
N VAL A 10 0.14 -1.34 16.96
CA VAL A 10 -1.00 -2.16 17.34
C VAL A 10 -0.94 -2.20 18.86
N ARG A 11 -1.77 -1.40 19.53
CA ARG A 11 -2.00 -1.50 20.96
C ARG A 11 -2.54 -2.92 21.21
N SER A 12 -1.65 -3.85 21.57
CA SER A 12 -2.08 -5.05 22.28
C SER A 12 -2.70 -4.57 23.58
N LEU A 13 -4.01 -4.76 23.72
CA LEU A 13 -4.65 -4.60 25.02
C LEU A 13 -3.90 -5.50 26.01
N PRO A 14 -3.48 -4.98 27.18
CA PRO A 14 -2.84 -5.82 28.17
C PRO A 14 -3.86 -6.89 28.59
N LYS A 15 -3.54 -8.16 28.34
CA LYS A 15 -4.30 -9.26 28.93
C LYS A 15 -4.23 -9.04 30.45
N PRO A 16 -5.36 -8.97 31.17
CA PRO A 16 -5.29 -8.92 32.63
C PRO A 16 -4.66 -10.23 33.08
N SER A 17 -3.41 -10.15 33.55
CA SER A 17 -2.77 -11.25 34.27
C SER A 17 -3.46 -11.34 35.62
N VAL A 18 -4.55 -12.11 35.68
CA VAL A 18 -5.15 -12.47 36.96
C VAL A 18 -4.16 -13.42 37.63
N SER A 19 -3.34 -12.87 38.52
CA SER A 19 -2.43 -13.66 39.33
C SER A 19 -3.27 -14.61 40.20
N LEU A 20 -3.23 -15.90 39.87
CA LEU A 20 -3.85 -17.01 40.61
C LEU A 20 -3.44 -17.06 42.10
N LEU A 21 -2.46 -16.25 42.52
CA LEU A 21 -1.96 -16.14 43.88
C LEU A 21 -2.85 -15.31 44.82
N ALA A 22 -3.80 -14.52 44.32
CA ALA A 22 -4.63 -13.64 45.17
C ALA A 22 -5.79 -14.34 45.90
N ILE A 23 -6.09 -15.61 45.60
CA ILE A 23 -7.30 -16.28 46.12
C ILE A 23 -7.08 -16.88 47.53
N ARG A 24 -5.83 -16.98 48.02
CA ARG A 24 -5.54 -17.72 49.26
C ARG A 24 -5.70 -16.92 50.57
N ASN A 25 -5.79 -15.58 50.54
CA ASN A 25 -5.80 -14.74 51.74
C ASN A 25 -7.16 -14.08 52.10
N ASN A 26 -8.24 -14.35 51.36
CA ASN A 26 -9.50 -13.61 51.51
C ASN A 26 -10.46 -14.18 52.59
N SER A 27 -10.17 -15.33 53.18
CA SER A 27 -11.08 -15.97 54.15
C SER A 27 -11.20 -15.18 55.46
N GLN A 28 -10.10 -14.61 55.97
CA GLN A 28 -10.13 -13.84 57.22
C GLN A 28 -10.81 -12.48 57.08
N ASP A 29 -10.58 -11.79 55.96
CA ASP A 29 -11.18 -10.49 55.67
C ASP A 29 -12.70 -10.59 55.46
N VAL A 30 -13.14 -11.66 54.79
CA VAL A 30 -14.57 -11.97 54.64
C VAL A 30 -15.19 -12.34 55.99
N LEU A 31 -14.53 -13.16 56.82
CA LEU A 31 -15.05 -13.49 58.16
C LEU A 31 -15.23 -12.23 59.04
N ALA A 32 -14.32 -11.26 58.95
CA ALA A 32 -14.44 -9.99 59.67
C ALA A 32 -15.66 -9.17 59.24
N ARG A 33 -15.92 -9.07 57.93
CA ARG A 33 -17.06 -8.32 57.36
C ARG A 33 -18.42 -8.91 57.74
N TYR A 34 -18.49 -10.22 57.92
CA TYR A 34 -19.75 -10.93 58.19
C TYR A 34 -19.91 -11.40 59.65
N LYS A 35 -18.96 -11.06 60.53
CA LYS A 35 -18.96 -11.48 61.95
C LYS A 35 -20.25 -11.15 62.69
N SER A 36 -20.75 -9.92 62.58
CA SER A 36 -21.98 -9.47 63.25
C SER A 36 -23.23 -10.21 62.79
N LYS A 37 -23.29 -10.59 61.50
CA LYS A 37 -24.40 -11.38 60.94
C LYS A 37 -24.34 -12.84 61.40
N LEU A 38 -23.13 -13.40 61.51
CA LEU A 38 -22.93 -14.76 62.02
C LEU A 38 -23.28 -14.85 63.52
N GLU A 39 -22.93 -13.85 64.33
CA GLU A 39 -23.31 -13.79 65.74
C GLU A 39 -24.82 -13.65 65.94
N THR A 40 -25.49 -12.85 65.11
CA THR A 40 -26.96 -12.71 65.15
C THR A 40 -27.64 -14.04 64.81
N LYS A 41 -27.14 -14.74 63.79
CA LYS A 41 -27.64 -16.06 63.37
C LYS A 41 -27.31 -17.16 64.40
N ALA A 42 -26.16 -17.08 65.07
CA ALA A 42 -25.78 -17.98 66.16
C ALA A 42 -26.74 -17.84 67.35
N LYS A 43 -27.09 -16.60 67.74
CA LYS A 43 -28.08 -16.34 68.80
C LYS A 43 -29.47 -16.86 68.45
N GLN A 44 -29.91 -16.71 67.19
CA GLN A 44 -31.21 -17.22 66.73
C GLN A 44 -31.30 -18.76 66.75
N LEU A 45 -30.18 -19.44 66.47
CA LEU A 45 -30.08 -20.91 66.45
C LEU A 45 -29.62 -21.52 67.79
N GLY A 46 -29.54 -20.70 68.84
CA GLY A 46 -29.17 -21.13 70.20
C GLY A 46 -27.74 -21.68 70.31
N ALA A 47 -26.79 -21.19 69.50
CA ALA A 47 -25.37 -21.50 69.60
C ALA A 47 -24.64 -20.41 70.42
N LYS A 48 -23.69 -20.80 71.28
CA LYS A 48 -22.99 -19.86 72.17
C LYS A 48 -21.88 -19.09 71.47
N ASP A 49 -21.31 -19.68 70.42
CA ASP A 49 -20.24 -19.07 69.63
C ASP A 49 -20.34 -19.40 68.13
N VAL A 50 -19.68 -18.60 67.30
CA VAL A 50 -19.69 -18.70 65.83
C VAL A 50 -19.11 -20.04 65.35
N ASP A 51 -18.21 -20.65 66.14
CA ASP A 51 -17.62 -21.94 65.79
C ASP A 51 -18.54 -23.14 66.08
N GLU A 52 -19.42 -23.06 67.08
CA GLU A 52 -20.49 -24.05 67.29
C GLU A 52 -21.54 -23.98 66.18
N LEU A 53 -21.84 -22.78 65.67
CA LEU A 53 -22.74 -22.59 64.53
C LEU A 53 -22.20 -23.26 63.26
N LYS A 54 -20.89 -23.15 63.01
CA LYS A 54 -20.23 -23.83 61.88
C LYS A 54 -20.28 -25.35 62.01
N GLN A 55 -20.19 -25.89 63.23
CA GLN A 55 -20.31 -27.33 63.46
C GLN A 55 -21.73 -27.82 63.22
N LYS A 56 -22.75 -27.10 63.69
CA LYS A 56 -24.17 -27.46 63.47
C LYS A 56 -24.58 -27.39 62.00
N LEU A 57 -24.03 -26.45 61.23
CA LEU A 57 -24.38 -26.23 59.82
C LEU A 57 -23.37 -26.86 58.85
N LYS A 58 -22.48 -27.73 59.33
CA LYS A 58 -21.41 -28.32 58.51
C LYS A 58 -21.96 -29.08 57.32
N ASP A 59 -23.02 -29.85 57.51
CA ASP A 59 -23.62 -30.68 56.47
C ASP A 59 -24.29 -29.83 55.38
N GLU A 60 -24.96 -28.73 55.76
CA GLU A 60 -25.54 -27.76 54.83
C GLU A 60 -24.45 -27.03 54.03
N ILE A 61 -23.33 -26.68 54.68
CA ILE A 61 -22.19 -26.04 54.02
C ILE A 61 -21.55 -27.00 53.02
N GLU A 62 -21.47 -28.30 53.33
CA GLU A 62 -20.94 -29.32 52.42
C GLU A 62 -21.87 -29.55 51.21
N GLN A 63 -23.19 -29.52 51.41
CA GLN A 63 -24.17 -29.59 50.31
C GLN A 63 -24.08 -28.36 49.40
N ALA A 64 -24.08 -27.15 49.97
CA ALA A 64 -23.94 -25.91 49.20
C ALA A 64 -22.62 -25.88 48.42
N LYS A 65 -21.50 -26.32 49.01
CA LYS A 65 -20.22 -26.43 48.30
C LYS A 65 -20.26 -27.38 47.11
N LYS A 66 -21.01 -28.48 47.22
CA LYS A 66 -21.20 -29.41 46.10
C LYS A 66 -21.99 -28.74 44.98
N GLU A 67 -23.06 -28.01 45.30
CA GLU A 67 -23.87 -27.28 44.32
C GLU A 67 -23.09 -26.14 43.64
N PHE A 68 -22.27 -25.38 44.37
CA PHE A 68 -21.47 -24.31 43.76
C PHE A 68 -20.29 -24.83 42.91
N ASN A 69 -19.83 -26.07 43.15
CA ASN A 69 -18.78 -26.71 42.34
C ASN A 69 -19.32 -27.40 41.07
N THR A 70 -20.64 -27.53 40.87
CA THR A 70 -21.19 -28.13 39.64
C THR A 70 -21.26 -27.16 38.48
N VAL A 71 -21.32 -25.86 38.75
CA VAL A 71 -21.32 -24.82 37.73
C VAL A 71 -19.86 -24.52 37.37
N ASP A 72 -19.38 -25.12 36.29
CA ASP A 72 -18.04 -24.86 35.76
C ASP A 72 -18.05 -23.58 34.90
N PRO A 73 -17.50 -22.45 35.41
CA PRO A 73 -17.50 -21.19 34.68
C PRO A 73 -16.63 -21.22 33.40
N LEU A 74 -15.82 -22.26 33.17
CA LEU A 74 -15.07 -22.42 31.92
C LEU A 74 -15.94 -22.87 30.75
N LYS A 75 -17.03 -23.59 31.02
CA LYS A 75 -17.86 -24.18 29.97
C LYS A 75 -18.56 -23.11 29.11
N GLU A 76 -18.97 -22.00 29.74
CA GLU A 76 -19.57 -20.86 29.04
C GLU A 76 -18.55 -20.11 28.17
N LEU A 77 -17.28 -20.05 28.60
CA LEU A 77 -16.18 -19.47 27.81
C LEU A 77 -15.84 -20.34 26.59
N GLU A 78 -15.76 -21.66 26.77
CA GLU A 78 -15.49 -22.60 25.67
C GLU A 78 -16.60 -22.55 24.60
N GLU A 79 -17.87 -22.46 25.01
CA GLU A 79 -18.99 -22.31 24.09
C GLU A 79 -18.96 -20.96 23.35
N TYR A 80 -18.54 -19.88 24.02
CA TYR A 80 -18.37 -18.56 23.39
C TYR A 80 -17.23 -18.56 22.36
N GLU A 81 -16.08 -19.16 22.69
CA GLU A 81 -14.94 -19.29 21.78
C GLU A 81 -15.27 -20.16 20.56
N ALA A 82 -16.01 -21.26 20.76
CA ALA A 82 -16.47 -22.12 19.68
C ALA A 82 -17.42 -21.39 18.71
N ARG A 83 -18.36 -20.58 19.23
CA ARG A 83 -19.26 -19.76 18.41
C ARG A 83 -18.50 -18.70 17.60
N GLN A 84 -17.51 -18.03 18.21
CA GLN A 84 -16.67 -17.08 17.48
C GLN A 84 -15.89 -17.75 16.34
N ALA A 85 -15.34 -18.94 16.59
CA ALA A 85 -14.58 -19.69 15.58
C ALA A 85 -15.47 -20.10 14.39
N GLU A 86 -16.71 -20.51 14.64
CA GLU A 86 -17.68 -20.84 13.60
C GLU A 86 -18.14 -19.62 12.80
N GLU A 87 -18.34 -18.47 13.44
CA GLU A 87 -18.67 -17.21 12.75
C GLU A 87 -17.53 -16.75 11.84
N LEU A 88 -16.28 -16.83 12.32
CA LEU A 88 -15.10 -16.52 11.50
C LEU A 88 -15.00 -17.44 10.27
N ALA A 89 -15.30 -18.74 10.43
CA ALA A 89 -15.28 -19.70 9.35
C ALA A 89 -16.37 -19.42 8.29
N LYS A 90 -17.56 -18.97 8.72
CA LYS A 90 -18.66 -18.59 7.82
C LYS A 90 -18.37 -17.31 7.04
N ASP A 91 -17.71 -16.32 7.66
CA ASP A 91 -17.28 -15.10 6.97
C ASP A 91 -16.19 -15.37 5.92
N LEU A 92 -15.27 -16.30 6.21
CA LEU A 92 -14.29 -16.79 5.23
C LEU A 92 -14.97 -17.48 4.04
N GLN A 93 -16.06 -18.22 4.25
CA GLN A 93 -16.80 -18.87 3.17
C GLN A 93 -17.65 -17.88 2.34
N LYS A 94 -18.26 -16.86 2.95
CA LYS A 94 -19.00 -15.81 2.21
C LYS A 94 -18.11 -14.92 1.34
N SER A 95 -16.81 -14.81 1.67
CA SER A 95 -15.84 -14.09 0.85
C SER A 95 -15.49 -14.74 -0.50
N THR A 96 -16.02 -15.93 -0.81
CA THR A 96 -15.72 -16.67 -2.04
C THR A 96 -16.31 -16.08 -3.33
N ILE A 97 -17.21 -15.09 -3.26
CA ILE A 97 -17.78 -14.45 -4.47
C ILE A 97 -16.84 -13.39 -5.04
N ILE A 98 -15.89 -12.85 -4.25
CA ILE A 98 -14.84 -11.95 -4.74
C ILE A 98 -13.53 -12.39 -4.11
N LYS A 99 -12.70 -13.11 -4.88
CA LYS A 99 -11.31 -13.41 -4.49
C LYS A 99 -10.49 -12.10 -4.42
N VAL A 100 -10.67 -11.34 -3.33
CA VAL A 100 -9.74 -10.28 -2.95
C VAL A 100 -8.40 -10.98 -2.72
N ARG A 101 -7.36 -10.53 -3.44
CA ARG A 101 -6.03 -11.14 -3.48
C ARG A 101 -5.60 -11.63 -2.09
N SER A 102 -5.20 -12.89 -1.98
CA SER A 102 -4.68 -13.45 -0.74
C SER A 102 -3.50 -12.62 -0.23
N PRO A 103 -3.29 -12.51 1.10
CA PRO A 103 -2.16 -11.77 1.66
C PRO A 103 -0.83 -12.26 1.05
N ILE A 104 -0.05 -11.33 0.51
CA ILE A 104 1.28 -11.62 -0.06
C ILE A 104 2.14 -12.25 1.05
N LYS A 105 2.73 -13.43 0.79
CA LYS A 105 3.60 -14.12 1.74
C LYS A 105 4.75 -13.18 2.15
N LYS A 106 5.01 -13.06 3.44
CA LYS A 106 6.05 -12.15 3.99
C LYS A 106 7.46 -12.47 3.51
N ASP A 107 7.68 -13.68 3.01
CA ASP A 107 9.00 -14.23 2.67
C ASP A 107 9.39 -14.06 1.19
N THR A 108 8.55 -13.40 0.38
CA THR A 108 8.89 -13.13 -1.02
C THR A 108 9.91 -11.99 -1.10
N PRO A 109 11.07 -12.17 -1.76
CA PRO A 109 12.07 -11.11 -1.92
C PRO A 109 11.45 -9.94 -2.69
N LYS A 110 11.43 -8.76 -2.07
CA LYS A 110 10.90 -7.54 -2.68
C LYS A 110 12.02 -6.81 -3.40
N LEU A 111 11.85 -6.63 -4.70
CA LEU A 111 12.71 -5.76 -5.50
C LEU A 111 12.58 -4.30 -4.99
N PRO A 112 13.61 -3.46 -5.18
CA PRO A 112 13.55 -2.05 -4.79
C PRO A 112 12.58 -1.23 -5.66
N TYR A 113 12.06 -1.82 -6.74
CA TYR A 113 11.08 -1.24 -7.64
C TYR A 113 9.89 -2.19 -7.83
N LYS A 114 8.76 -1.62 -8.29
CA LYS A 114 7.55 -2.39 -8.59
C LYS A 114 7.62 -2.98 -10.00
N ILE A 115 7.13 -4.19 -10.15
CA ILE A 115 7.02 -4.89 -11.43
C ILE A 115 5.56 -4.99 -11.88
N LEU A 116 5.31 -5.41 -13.12
CA LEU A 116 3.94 -5.54 -13.63
C LEU A 116 3.07 -6.44 -12.75
N ASN A 117 3.66 -7.53 -12.23
CA ASN A 117 2.98 -8.50 -11.37
C ASN A 117 2.42 -7.88 -10.06
N ASP A 118 3.01 -6.78 -9.58
CA ASP A 118 2.50 -6.06 -8.40
C ASP A 118 1.18 -5.33 -8.70
N PHE A 119 1.00 -4.91 -9.96
CA PHE A 119 -0.19 -4.20 -10.41
C PHE A 119 -1.27 -5.18 -10.88
N ILE A 120 -0.92 -6.08 -11.78
CA ILE A 120 -1.81 -7.08 -12.39
C ILE A 120 -1.06 -8.42 -12.47
N ASP A 121 -1.77 -9.49 -12.16
CA ASP A 121 -1.27 -10.86 -12.28
C ASP A 121 -0.96 -11.18 -13.75
N VAL A 122 0.34 -11.32 -14.06
CA VAL A 122 0.82 -11.49 -15.43
C VAL A 122 0.34 -12.80 -16.03
N GLU A 123 0.25 -13.87 -15.24
CA GLU A 123 -0.16 -15.19 -15.73
C GLU A 123 -1.59 -15.18 -16.26
N LYS A 124 -2.48 -14.44 -15.59
CA LYS A 124 -3.90 -14.34 -15.97
C LYS A 124 -4.15 -13.52 -17.22
N ILE A 125 -3.30 -12.53 -17.49
CA ILE A 125 -3.49 -11.61 -18.62
C ILE A 125 -2.78 -12.05 -19.89
N ARG A 126 -1.86 -13.03 -19.82
CA ARG A 126 -1.13 -13.55 -20.98
C ARG A 126 -2.03 -14.13 -22.06
N GLU A 127 -3.14 -14.75 -21.67
CA GLU A 127 -4.07 -15.39 -22.62
C GLU A 127 -5.17 -14.44 -23.12
N LEU A 128 -5.26 -13.23 -22.56
CA LEU A 128 -6.35 -12.31 -22.85
C LEU A 128 -6.07 -11.50 -24.13
N PRO A 129 -7.11 -11.17 -24.91
CA PRO A 129 -6.98 -10.28 -26.06
C PRO A 129 -6.58 -8.86 -25.61
N LYS A 130 -5.90 -8.13 -26.51
CA LYS A 130 -5.42 -6.75 -26.29
C LYS A 130 -6.45 -5.82 -25.63
N ARG A 131 -7.70 -5.88 -26.12
CA ARG A 131 -8.79 -5.03 -25.64
C ARG A 131 -9.11 -5.29 -24.17
N GLU A 132 -9.12 -6.55 -23.75
CA GLU A 132 -9.40 -6.91 -22.36
C GLU A 132 -8.26 -6.48 -21.43
N VAL A 133 -7.01 -6.71 -21.84
CA VAL A 133 -5.83 -6.20 -21.12
C VAL A 133 -5.93 -4.68 -20.96
N GLU A 134 -6.38 -3.98 -22.00
CA GLU A 134 -6.59 -2.53 -21.97
C GLU A 134 -7.64 -2.08 -20.97
N TYR A 135 -8.80 -2.74 -20.96
CA TYR A 135 -9.85 -2.43 -19.99
C TYR A 135 -9.39 -2.68 -18.56
N ILE A 136 -8.71 -3.80 -18.30
CA ILE A 136 -8.20 -4.13 -16.96
C ILE A 136 -7.16 -3.08 -16.53
N TRP A 137 -6.25 -2.70 -17.43
CA TRP A 137 -5.23 -1.68 -17.13
C TRP A 137 -5.87 -0.33 -16.80
N LYS A 138 -6.81 0.15 -17.62
CA LYS A 138 -7.53 1.40 -17.36
C LYS A 138 -8.32 1.35 -16.05
N ALA A 139 -9.06 0.27 -15.81
CA ALA A 139 -9.85 0.08 -14.59
C ALA A 139 -8.97 0.09 -13.32
N ARG A 140 -7.74 -0.43 -13.40
CA ARG A 140 -6.81 -0.47 -12.26
C ARG A 140 -6.44 0.91 -11.72
N PHE A 141 -6.41 1.92 -12.59
CA PHE A 141 -5.98 3.29 -12.29
C PHE A 141 -7.13 4.30 -12.28
N GLN A 142 -8.34 3.91 -12.69
CA GLN A 142 -9.52 4.78 -12.74
C GLN A 142 -9.85 5.45 -11.40
N SER A 143 -9.64 4.77 -10.28
CA SER A 143 -9.92 5.33 -8.95
C SER A 143 -8.80 6.23 -8.40
N LYS A 144 -7.71 6.43 -9.15
CA LYS A 144 -6.55 7.20 -8.71
C LYS A 144 -6.45 8.50 -9.49
N GLU A 145 -6.80 9.59 -8.84
CA GLU A 145 -6.92 10.92 -9.47
C GLU A 145 -5.60 11.38 -10.13
N ARG A 146 -4.47 11.34 -9.41
CA ARG A 146 -3.15 11.77 -9.94
C ARG A 146 -2.35 10.64 -10.58
N SER A 147 -3.01 9.77 -11.35
CA SER A 147 -2.35 8.69 -12.07
C SER A 147 -2.46 8.83 -13.58
N LEU A 148 -1.37 8.48 -14.27
CA LEU A 148 -1.32 8.39 -15.71
C LEU A 148 -1.29 6.91 -16.09
N ASN A 149 -1.98 6.54 -17.16
CA ASN A 149 -1.92 5.18 -17.69
C ASN A 149 -1.99 5.24 -19.22
N ALA A 150 -1.26 4.34 -19.86
CA ALA A 150 -1.26 4.22 -21.30
C ALA A 150 -0.86 2.79 -21.70
N ILE A 151 -1.17 2.45 -22.95
CA ILE A 151 -0.83 1.19 -23.58
C ILE A 151 -0.14 1.56 -24.88
N ILE A 152 1.07 1.05 -25.04
CA ILE A 152 1.96 1.42 -26.12
C ILE A 152 2.23 0.16 -26.93
N ASP A 153 2.21 0.30 -28.25
CA ASP A 153 2.54 -0.82 -29.12
C ASP A 153 4.04 -1.13 -29.04
N ASN A 154 4.41 -2.41 -29.14
CA ASN A 154 5.80 -2.83 -29.08
C ASN A 154 6.70 -2.07 -30.07
N VAL A 155 6.21 -1.83 -31.30
CA VAL A 155 6.98 -1.11 -32.33
C VAL A 155 7.28 0.34 -31.92
N GLN A 156 6.29 1.03 -31.34
CA GLN A 156 6.47 2.40 -30.85
C GLN A 156 7.44 2.44 -29.67
N PHE A 157 7.24 1.54 -28.72
CA PHE A 157 8.08 1.49 -27.52
C PHE A 157 9.52 1.10 -27.85
N SER A 158 9.75 0.17 -28.78
CA SER A 158 11.09 -0.27 -29.18
C SER A 158 11.93 0.89 -29.72
N LYS A 159 11.35 1.75 -30.55
CA LYS A 159 12.02 2.97 -31.06
C LYS A 159 12.35 3.92 -29.91
N MET A 160 11.36 4.19 -29.07
CA MET A 160 11.52 5.04 -27.89
C MET A 160 12.61 4.52 -26.94
N TYR A 161 12.66 3.20 -26.72
CA TYR A 161 13.64 2.55 -25.85
C TYR A 161 15.06 2.71 -26.37
N VAL A 162 15.31 2.49 -27.66
CA VAL A 162 16.65 2.65 -28.25
C VAL A 162 17.14 4.09 -28.13
N ASN A 163 16.26 5.06 -28.39
CA ASN A 163 16.58 6.47 -28.28
C ASN A 163 16.79 6.89 -26.82
N ALA A 164 15.97 6.37 -25.90
CA ALA A 164 16.11 6.60 -24.46
C ALA A 164 17.40 6.00 -23.90
N PHE A 165 17.82 4.85 -24.43
CA PHE A 165 19.06 4.21 -24.01
C PHE A 165 20.29 5.01 -24.44
N LYS A 166 20.28 5.54 -25.68
CA LYS A 166 21.36 6.40 -26.19
C LYS A 166 21.37 7.78 -25.54
N ASN A 167 20.19 8.32 -25.25
CA ASN A 167 19.99 9.67 -24.75
C ASN A 167 19.19 9.62 -23.43
N PRO A 168 19.78 9.15 -22.33
CA PRO A 168 19.03 8.92 -21.09
C PRO A 168 18.62 10.18 -20.36
N SER A 169 19.13 11.35 -20.74
CA SER A 169 18.85 12.63 -20.10
C SER A 169 18.47 13.67 -21.14
N PHE A 170 17.41 14.43 -20.85
CA PHE A 170 16.94 15.50 -21.74
C PHE A 170 16.24 16.61 -20.96
N ILE A 171 15.93 17.72 -21.64
CA ILE A 171 15.12 18.79 -21.08
C ILE A 171 13.89 19.03 -21.96
N LEU A 172 12.74 19.27 -21.33
CA LEU A 172 11.49 19.57 -22.01
C LEU A 172 10.88 20.86 -21.45
N PRO A 173 10.45 21.78 -22.33
CA PRO A 173 9.71 22.95 -21.92
C PRO A 173 8.24 22.59 -21.70
N LEU A 174 7.66 23.12 -20.64
CA LEU A 174 6.23 23.12 -20.40
C LEU A 174 5.71 24.56 -20.45
N PRO A 175 4.76 24.89 -21.35
CA PRO A 175 4.15 26.21 -21.35
C PRO A 175 3.33 26.42 -20.08
N LYS A 176 3.52 27.58 -19.44
CA LYS A 176 2.69 28.07 -18.34
C LYS A 176 1.91 29.28 -18.85
N ASN A 177 0.59 29.28 -18.60
CA ASN A 177 -0.39 30.20 -19.20
C ASN A 177 0.09 31.66 -19.33
N ASP A 178 0.80 32.21 -18.33
CA ASP A 178 1.30 33.59 -18.35
C ASP A 178 2.76 33.76 -17.86
N GLN A 179 3.46 32.66 -17.56
CA GLN A 179 4.80 32.70 -16.93
C GLN A 179 5.94 32.25 -17.86
N GLY A 180 5.65 32.10 -19.15
CA GLY A 180 6.61 31.59 -20.13
C GLY A 180 6.73 30.07 -20.06
N TYR A 181 7.96 29.56 -20.12
CA TYR A 181 8.23 28.13 -20.16
C TYR A 181 8.96 27.66 -18.91
N GLU A 182 8.44 26.62 -18.29
CA GLU A 182 9.10 25.92 -17.19
C GLU A 182 9.85 24.71 -17.75
N MET A 183 11.16 24.66 -17.52
CA MET A 183 12.00 23.58 -18.00
C MET A 183 11.97 22.39 -17.04
N HIS A 184 11.76 21.22 -17.60
CA HIS A 184 11.68 19.95 -16.89
C HIS A 184 12.80 19.03 -17.37
N PHE A 185 13.55 18.48 -16.43
CA PHE A 185 14.58 17.49 -16.66
C PHE A 185 13.95 16.10 -16.77
N VAL A 186 14.23 15.41 -17.87
CA VAL A 186 13.81 14.05 -18.17
C VAL A 186 14.98 13.12 -17.90
N GLN A 187 14.77 12.07 -17.12
CA GLN A 187 15.77 11.05 -16.85
C GLN A 187 15.20 9.65 -17.02
N TRP A 188 15.82 8.86 -17.89
CA TRP A 188 15.52 7.45 -18.09
C TRP A 188 16.40 6.59 -17.19
N ALA A 189 15.79 5.61 -16.52
CA ALA A 189 16.47 4.65 -15.68
C ALA A 189 16.06 3.21 -16.04
N PHE A 190 17.04 2.40 -16.42
CA PHE A 190 16.86 1.01 -16.83
C PHE A 190 17.04 0.10 -15.61
N VAL A 191 16.02 0.06 -14.75
CA VAL A 191 16.08 -0.58 -13.43
C VAL A 191 16.05 -2.11 -13.47
N GLY A 192 15.52 -2.69 -14.54
CA GLY A 192 15.41 -4.13 -14.69
C GLY A 192 15.23 -4.58 -16.14
N PRO A 193 15.19 -5.90 -16.38
CA PRO A 193 15.16 -6.45 -17.74
C PRO A 193 13.87 -6.13 -18.49
N GLN A 194 12.75 -6.01 -17.78
CA GLN A 194 11.42 -5.78 -18.36
C GLN A 194 10.76 -4.50 -17.82
N THR A 195 11.49 -3.68 -17.06
CA THR A 195 10.94 -2.46 -16.45
C THR A 195 11.88 -1.29 -16.62
N VAL A 196 11.35 -0.22 -17.18
CA VAL A 196 12.08 1.04 -17.42
C VAL A 196 11.32 2.16 -16.75
N HIS A 197 12.05 3.05 -16.08
CA HIS A 197 11.48 4.24 -15.48
C HIS A 197 11.84 5.48 -16.28
N CYS A 198 10.93 6.44 -16.33
CA CYS A 198 11.18 7.79 -16.81
C CYS A 198 10.73 8.77 -15.73
N MET A 199 11.66 9.59 -15.26
CA MET A 199 11.47 10.52 -14.16
C MET A 199 11.53 11.94 -14.70
N LEU A 200 10.54 12.75 -14.34
CA LEU A 200 10.45 14.14 -14.70
C LEU A 200 10.60 14.98 -13.44
N THR A 201 11.53 15.91 -13.47
CA THR A 201 11.83 16.81 -12.35
C THR A 201 11.93 18.24 -12.87
N THR A 202 11.37 19.21 -12.16
CA THR A 202 11.53 20.62 -12.50
C THR A 202 13.01 21.00 -12.38
N VAL A 203 13.55 21.73 -13.36
CA VAL A 203 14.97 22.15 -13.32
C VAL A 203 15.28 23.04 -12.10
N ALA A 204 14.31 23.83 -11.64
CA ALA A 204 14.45 24.63 -10.42
C ALA A 204 14.68 23.74 -9.17
N GLU A 205 13.86 22.70 -9.01
CA GLU A 205 13.97 21.71 -7.92
C GLU A 205 15.30 20.95 -8.00
N TYR A 206 15.68 20.53 -9.22
CA TYR A 206 16.94 19.85 -9.47
C TYR A 206 18.16 20.72 -9.13
N LYS A 207 18.12 22.01 -9.44
CA LYS A 207 19.20 22.94 -9.05
C LYS A 207 19.30 23.12 -7.54
N LEU A 208 18.17 23.10 -6.84
CA LEU A 208 18.12 23.29 -5.39
C LEU A 208 18.60 22.04 -4.62
N HIS A 209 18.15 20.86 -5.05
CA HIS A 209 18.34 19.61 -4.29
C HIS A 209 19.27 18.58 -4.96
N LYS A 210 19.70 18.81 -6.21
CA LYS A 210 20.58 17.93 -7.00
C LYS A 210 20.09 16.48 -6.97
N GLU A 211 20.93 15.56 -6.50
CA GLU A 211 20.67 14.12 -6.42
C GLU A 211 19.49 13.75 -5.50
N TYR A 212 19.08 14.65 -4.62
CA TYR A 212 17.93 14.47 -3.73
C TYR A 212 16.65 15.13 -4.24
N ALA A 213 16.68 15.71 -5.44
CA ALA A 213 15.49 16.31 -6.04
C ALA A 213 14.45 15.23 -6.30
N LYS A 214 13.25 15.43 -5.74
CA LYS A 214 12.16 14.48 -5.92
C LYS A 214 11.52 14.71 -7.30
N PRO A 215 11.42 13.69 -8.16
CA PRO A 215 10.68 13.83 -9.41
C PRO A 215 9.21 14.08 -9.11
N HIS A 216 8.62 15.07 -9.78
CA HIS A 216 7.19 15.34 -9.65
C HIS A 216 6.34 14.32 -10.41
N THR A 217 6.88 13.73 -11.47
CA THR A 217 6.19 12.72 -12.28
C THR A 217 7.13 11.55 -12.52
N THR A 218 6.69 10.35 -12.12
CA THR A 218 7.43 9.11 -12.35
C THR A 218 6.59 8.20 -13.22
N LEU A 219 7.15 7.77 -14.35
CA LEU A 219 6.57 6.82 -15.29
C LEU A 219 7.29 5.48 -15.17
N MET A 220 6.54 4.40 -15.30
CA MET A 220 7.03 3.03 -15.35
C MET A 220 6.49 2.39 -16.62
N PHE A 221 7.38 1.76 -17.39
CA PHE A 221 7.06 1.02 -18.60
C PHE A 221 7.36 -0.45 -18.37
N HIS A 222 6.35 -1.29 -18.54
CA HIS A 222 6.39 -2.72 -18.32
C HIS A 222 6.35 -3.47 -19.65
N GLN A 223 7.40 -4.25 -19.92
CA GLN A 223 7.63 -4.97 -21.17
C GLN A 223 7.31 -6.47 -21.08
N ASP A 224 6.70 -6.92 -19.98
CA ASP A 224 6.44 -8.32 -19.68
C ASP A 224 5.54 -9.01 -20.74
N LEU A 225 4.69 -8.23 -21.44
CA LEU A 225 3.75 -8.73 -22.46
C LEU A 225 4.22 -8.51 -23.90
N VAL A 226 5.48 -8.13 -24.10
CA VAL A 226 6.03 -7.85 -25.43
C VAL A 226 6.23 -9.11 -26.27
N SER A 227 6.67 -10.20 -25.64
CA SER A 227 6.96 -11.48 -26.34
C SER A 227 5.71 -12.33 -26.60
N GLU A 228 4.59 -11.98 -25.97
CA GLU A 228 3.33 -12.72 -26.01
C GLU A 228 2.34 -12.03 -26.95
N LYS A 229 1.30 -12.73 -27.42
CA LYS A 229 0.15 -12.05 -28.07
C LYS A 229 -0.68 -11.43 -26.94
N PRO A 230 -0.77 -10.09 -26.82
CA PRO A 230 -0.92 -9.14 -27.94
C PRO A 230 0.27 -8.23 -28.27
N GLY A 231 1.44 -8.36 -27.66
CA GLY A 231 2.65 -7.60 -28.00
C GLY A 231 2.57 -6.13 -27.57
N VAL A 232 2.24 -5.90 -26.29
CA VAL A 232 1.98 -4.56 -25.76
C VAL A 232 2.90 -4.21 -24.60
N VAL A 233 3.16 -2.91 -24.46
CA VAL A 233 3.85 -2.32 -23.32
C VAL A 233 2.86 -1.54 -22.49
N LEU A 234 2.82 -1.81 -21.18
CA LEU A 234 1.93 -1.13 -20.26
C LEU A 234 2.69 -0.01 -19.56
N MET A 235 2.12 1.20 -19.58
CA MET A 235 2.67 2.36 -18.90
C MET A 235 1.77 2.77 -17.75
N ASN A 236 2.35 2.99 -16.57
CA ASN A 236 1.72 3.74 -15.49
C ASN A 236 2.62 4.89 -15.06
N GLY A 237 1.99 6.01 -14.70
CA GLY A 237 2.63 7.16 -14.13
C GLY A 237 1.94 7.61 -12.86
N VAL A 238 2.71 8.25 -11.99
CA VAL A 238 2.19 8.92 -10.79
C VAL A 238 2.72 10.34 -10.80
N CYS A 239 1.83 11.30 -10.60
CA CYS A 239 2.17 12.68 -10.36
C CYS A 239 2.03 12.98 -8.86
N GLU A 240 3.08 13.54 -8.27
CA GLU A 240 3.17 13.85 -6.84
C GLU A 240 2.18 14.95 -6.43
N THR A 241 1.55 14.80 -5.27
CA THR A 241 0.55 15.74 -4.77
C THR A 241 1.12 17.12 -4.48
N GLU A 242 2.36 17.16 -4.01
CA GLU A 242 3.08 18.38 -3.63
C GLU A 242 3.61 19.16 -4.85
N SER A 243 3.49 18.61 -6.05
CA SER A 243 3.89 19.30 -7.27
C SER A 243 2.84 20.35 -7.66
N SER A 244 3.32 21.52 -8.10
CA SER A 244 2.53 22.59 -8.73
C SER A 244 1.95 22.20 -10.10
N LEU A 245 2.28 21.03 -10.64
CA LEU A 245 1.80 20.57 -11.94
C LEU A 245 0.38 20.03 -11.87
N SER A 246 -0.43 20.40 -12.85
CA SER A 246 -1.71 19.75 -13.11
C SER A 246 -1.52 18.39 -13.80
N ILE A 247 -2.57 17.57 -13.81
CA ILE A 247 -2.54 16.28 -14.51
C ILE A 247 -2.41 16.50 -16.02
N ASP A 248 -3.08 17.51 -16.57
CA ASP A 248 -3.06 17.81 -18.00
C ASP A 248 -1.66 18.28 -18.44
N GLU A 249 -0.99 19.07 -17.61
CA GLU A 249 0.41 19.47 -17.82
C GLU A 249 1.36 18.26 -17.78
N ALA A 250 1.14 17.34 -16.81
CA ALA A 250 1.91 16.10 -16.75
C ALA A 250 1.66 15.23 -17.99
N GLN A 251 0.42 15.14 -18.48
CA GLN A 251 0.09 14.42 -19.72
C GLN A 251 0.80 15.04 -20.93
N LEU A 252 0.81 16.38 -21.03
CA LEU A 252 1.52 17.09 -22.10
C LEU A 252 3.02 16.82 -22.08
N LEU A 253 3.64 16.78 -20.89
CA LEU A 253 5.04 16.38 -20.74
C LEU A 253 5.28 14.95 -21.21
N VAL A 254 4.43 13.99 -20.82
CA VAL A 254 4.54 12.60 -21.27
C VAL A 254 4.41 12.49 -22.79
N LEU A 255 3.47 13.24 -23.38
CA LEU A 255 3.30 13.30 -24.82
C LEU A 255 4.58 13.81 -25.51
N ASN A 256 5.17 14.89 -25.00
CA ASN A 256 6.42 15.41 -25.53
C ASN A 256 7.60 14.45 -25.35
N VAL A 257 7.68 13.70 -24.25
CA VAL A 257 8.64 12.60 -24.13
C VAL A 257 8.46 11.59 -25.27
N GLN A 258 7.23 11.17 -25.56
CA GLN A 258 6.99 10.24 -26.68
C GLN A 258 7.38 10.84 -28.04
N ARG A 259 7.10 12.12 -28.28
CA ARG A 259 7.41 12.81 -29.55
C ARG A 259 8.92 12.96 -29.77
N PHE A 260 9.65 13.42 -28.75
CA PHE A 260 11.10 13.64 -28.87
C PHE A 260 11.90 12.34 -28.94
N TYR A 261 11.44 11.28 -28.27
CA TYR A 261 12.12 9.98 -28.30
C TYR A 261 11.64 9.07 -29.45
N GLY A 262 10.78 9.56 -30.36
CA GLY A 262 10.34 8.80 -31.55
C GLY A 262 9.30 7.71 -31.27
N GLY A 263 8.65 7.77 -30.11
CA GLY A 263 7.48 6.95 -29.77
C GLY A 263 6.20 7.42 -30.45
N LEU A 264 6.11 8.70 -30.83
CA LEU A 264 4.98 9.29 -31.55
C LEU A 264 5.47 10.20 -32.69
N GLY A 265 5.15 9.81 -33.93
CA GLY A 265 5.65 10.49 -35.13
C GLY A 265 7.11 10.17 -35.43
N ASN A 266 7.59 10.55 -36.61
CA ASN A 266 8.98 10.39 -37.02
C ASN A 266 9.54 11.76 -37.42
N SER A 267 9.99 12.54 -36.43
CA SER A 267 10.62 13.84 -36.67
C SER A 267 12.13 13.71 -36.47
N GLU A 268 12.86 13.81 -37.56
CA GLU A 268 14.33 13.82 -37.54
C GLU A 268 14.87 15.03 -36.79
N VAL A 269 14.16 16.16 -36.83
CA VAL A 269 14.52 17.40 -36.12
C VAL A 269 14.52 17.18 -34.61
N LYS A 270 13.45 16.57 -34.06
CA LYS A 270 13.34 16.30 -32.62
C LYS A 270 14.38 15.29 -32.14
N LEU A 271 14.67 14.26 -32.94
CA LEU A 271 15.72 13.29 -32.64
C LEU A 271 17.11 13.93 -32.70
N LYS A 272 17.35 14.85 -33.64
CA LYS A 272 18.59 15.62 -33.71
C LYS A 272 18.78 16.45 -32.45
N LEU A 273 17.77 17.22 -32.03
CA LEU A 273 17.83 18.02 -30.79
C LEU A 273 18.13 17.15 -29.56
N LEU A 274 17.54 15.96 -29.49
CA LEU A 274 17.81 14.99 -28.42
C LEU A 274 19.27 14.51 -28.39
N ASN A 275 19.82 14.18 -29.57
CA ASN A 275 21.21 13.74 -29.70
C ASN A 275 22.19 14.88 -29.41
N ASP A 276 21.93 16.08 -29.95
CA ASP A 276 22.75 17.27 -29.77
C ASP A 276 22.84 17.66 -28.29
N PHE A 277 21.72 17.57 -27.55
CA PHE A 277 21.70 17.79 -26.10
C PHE A 277 22.57 16.78 -25.35
N THR A 278 22.44 15.49 -25.66
CA THR A 278 23.17 14.42 -24.96
C THR A 278 24.67 14.50 -25.20
N GLN A 279 25.08 14.89 -26.40
CA GLN A 279 26.49 15.06 -26.77
C GLN A 279 27.08 16.41 -26.29
N GLY A 280 26.25 17.32 -25.79
CA GLY A 280 26.68 18.68 -25.43
C GLY A 280 27.14 19.49 -26.65
N HIS A 281 26.51 19.26 -27.80
CA HIS A 281 26.88 19.92 -29.05
C HIS A 281 26.51 21.41 -29.01
N GLU A 282 27.40 22.29 -29.48
CA GLU A 282 27.18 23.76 -29.45
C GLU A 282 25.96 24.20 -30.28
N GLY A 283 25.56 23.39 -31.27
CA GLY A 283 24.38 23.62 -32.10
C GLY A 283 23.04 23.40 -31.38
N PHE A 284 23.03 22.94 -30.12
CA PHE A 284 21.78 22.78 -29.37
C PHE A 284 21.17 24.14 -29.02
N SER A 285 19.97 24.42 -29.56
CA SER A 285 19.22 25.64 -29.27
C SER A 285 18.00 25.37 -28.39
N THR A 286 17.90 26.08 -27.27
CA THR A 286 16.71 26.02 -26.40
C THR A 286 15.48 26.65 -27.06
N GLU A 287 15.67 27.63 -27.94
CA GLU A 287 14.58 28.29 -28.67
C GLU A 287 13.94 27.33 -29.69
N GLU A 288 14.76 26.58 -30.42
CA GLU A 288 14.28 25.53 -31.34
C GLU A 288 13.56 24.42 -30.58
N LEU A 289 14.08 24.01 -29.42
CA LEU A 289 13.41 23.04 -28.54
C LEU A 289 12.00 23.50 -28.15
N ILE A 290 11.85 24.76 -27.72
CA ILE A 290 10.55 25.34 -27.35
C ILE A 290 9.59 25.35 -28.54
N LYS A 291 10.07 25.76 -29.71
CA LYS A 291 9.30 25.74 -30.96
C LYS A 291 8.82 24.33 -31.29
N GLU A 292 9.71 23.34 -31.32
CA GLU A 292 9.36 21.96 -31.67
C GLU A 292 8.45 21.28 -30.64
N ALA A 293 8.56 21.67 -29.36
CA ALA A 293 7.70 21.16 -28.30
C ALA A 293 6.27 21.73 -28.35
N THR A 294 6.10 22.93 -28.93
CA THR A 294 4.79 23.61 -29.02
C THR A 294 4.11 23.40 -30.37
N THR A 295 4.87 23.15 -31.44
CA THR A 295 4.30 22.77 -32.73
C THR A 295 3.67 21.39 -32.64
N PHE A 296 2.40 21.26 -32.99
CA PHE A 296 1.67 19.98 -33.10
C PHE A 296 1.64 19.49 -34.54
N GLU A 297 2.84 19.21 -35.08
CA GLU A 297 3.03 18.39 -36.29
C GLU A 297 3.20 16.92 -35.94
#